data_AF-A0A2X3IK05-F1
#
_entry.id   AF-A0A2X3IK05-F1
#
_cell.length_a   1.000
_cell.length_b   1.000
_cell.length_c   1.000
_cell.angle_alpha   90.00
_cell.angle_beta   90.00
_cell.angle_gamma   90.00
#
_symmetry.space_group_name_H-M   'P 1'
#
loop_
_entity.id
_entity.type
_entity.pdbx_description
1 polymer ?
#
loop_
_entity_poly.entity_id
_entity_poly.type
_entity_poly.pdbx_seq_one_letter_code
_entity_poly.pdbx_strand_id
1 'polypeptide(L)'
;MIIANRTRERAQVLADEVGAEVISLSEIDERLADADIIISSTASPLPIIGKGMMERALKARRNQPMLLVDIAVPRDVEPGGR
;
A
#
# COMPACT_ATOMS: atom_id res chain seq x y z
N MET A 1 -6.18 -5.76 -9.41
CA MET A 1 -6.22 -5.26 -8.02
C MET A 1 -5.14 -5.99 -7.23
N ILE A 2 -4.44 -5.31 -6.32
CA ILE A 2 -3.37 -5.90 -5.51
C ILE A 2 -3.79 -5.78 -4.05
N ILE A 3 -3.64 -6.86 -3.28
CA ILE A 3 -3.89 -6.89 -1.83
C ILE A 3 -2.59 -7.26 -1.14
N ALA A 4 -2.06 -6.33 -0.34
CA ALA A 4 -0.90 -6.57 0.49
C ALA A 4 -1.35 -6.90 1.93
N ASN A 5 -0.87 -8.01 2.50
CA ASN A 5 -1.19 -8.37 3.87
C ASN A 5 -0.08 -9.15 4.56
N ARG A 6 -0.05 -9.11 5.91
CA ARG A 6 0.87 -9.92 6.71
C ARG A 6 0.44 -11.39 6.75
N THR A 7 -0.86 -11.66 6.73
CA THR A 7 -1.42 -13.02 6.74
C THR A 7 -2.01 -13.34 5.37
N ARG A 8 -1.29 -14.15 4.59
CA ARG A 8 -1.65 -14.46 3.20
C ARG A 8 -3.01 -15.11 3.09
N GLU A 9 -3.35 -16.03 3.99
CA GLU A 9 -4.60 -16.79 3.97
C GLU A 9 -5.82 -15.87 4.09
N ARG A 10 -5.73 -14.84 4.93
CA ARG A 10 -6.81 -13.84 5.08
C ARG A 10 -6.97 -12.98 3.83
N ALA A 11 -5.86 -12.62 3.19
CA ALA A 11 -5.89 -11.83 1.95
C ALA A 11 -6.38 -12.67 0.77
N GLN A 12 -6.08 -13.96 0.73
CA GLN A 12 -6.51 -14.85 -0.35
C GLN A 12 -8.03 -14.96 -0.42
N VAL A 13 -8.71 -15.05 0.72
CA VAL A 13 -10.19 -15.06 0.76
C VAL A 13 -10.77 -13.83 0.07
N LEU A 14 -10.29 -12.64 0.40
CA LEU A 14 -10.75 -11.39 -0.24
C LEU A 14 -10.31 -11.32 -1.71
N ALA A 15 -9.10 -11.78 -2.01
CA ALA A 15 -8.56 -11.75 -3.35
C ALA A 15 -9.34 -12.64 -4.32
N ASP A 16 -9.78 -13.81 -3.87
CA ASP A 16 -10.58 -14.74 -4.67
C ASP A 16 -11.94 -14.13 -5.05
N GLU A 17 -12.55 -13.32 -4.17
CA GLU A 17 -13.83 -12.64 -4.43
C GLU A 17 -13.73 -11.57 -5.52
N VAL A 18 -12.57 -10.91 -5.64
CA VAL A 18 -12.39 -9.74 -6.52
C VAL A 18 -11.36 -9.97 -7.65
N GLY A 19 -10.80 -11.17 -7.76
CA GLY A 19 -9.75 -11.51 -8.72
C GLY A 19 -8.47 -10.70 -8.51
N ALA A 20 -8.07 -10.47 -7.26
CA ALA A 20 -6.85 -9.73 -6.94
C ALA A 20 -5.61 -10.63 -6.83
N GLU A 21 -4.45 -10.01 -7.03
CA GLU A 21 -3.17 -10.61 -6.69
C GLU A 21 -2.85 -10.35 -5.21
N VAL A 22 -2.46 -11.39 -4.47
CA VAL A 22 -1.99 -11.25 -3.09
C VAL A 22 -0.48 -11.11 -3.08
N ILE A 23 0.00 -10.05 -2.45
CA ILE A 23 1.43 -9.81 -2.20
C ILE A 23 1.72 -9.72 -0.71
N SER A 24 2.99 -9.92 -0.34
CA SER A 24 3.48 -9.62 1.00
C SER A 24 3.66 -8.11 1.21
N LEU A 25 3.70 -7.69 2.48
CA LEU A 25 3.98 -6.27 2.81
C LEU A 25 5.36 -5.80 2.33
N SER A 26 6.34 -6.70 2.22
CA SER A 26 7.69 -6.37 1.72
C SER A 26 7.74 -6.05 0.23
N GLU A 27 6.77 -6.54 -0.54
CA GLU A 27 6.68 -6.30 -1.99
C GLU A 27 6.01 -4.95 -2.31
N ILE A 28 5.49 -4.23 -1.30
CA ILE A 28 4.79 -2.96 -1.51
C ILE A 28 5.69 -1.94 -2.23
N ASP A 29 6.96 -1.80 -1.84
CA ASP A 29 7.88 -0.79 -2.44
C ASP A 29 7.99 -0.93 -3.97
N GLU A 30 8.00 -2.17 -4.46
CA GLU A 30 8.13 -2.48 -5.89
C GLU A 30 6.81 -2.32 -6.64
N ARG A 31 5.68 -2.58 -5.97
CA ARG A 31 4.33 -2.60 -6.59
C ARG A 31 3.55 -1.30 -6.40
N LEU A 32 4.02 -0.39 -5.53
CA LEU A 32 3.32 0.85 -5.22
C LEU A 32 3.13 1.72 -6.46
N ALA A 33 4.10 1.71 -7.38
CA ALA A 33 4.03 2.46 -8.64
C ALA A 33 2.90 2.00 -9.56
N ASP A 34 2.40 0.76 -9.42
CA ASP A 34 1.34 0.19 -10.25
C ASP A 34 -0.05 0.70 -9.85
N ALA A 35 -0.20 1.32 -8.68
CA ALA A 35 -1.49 1.66 -8.11
C ALA A 35 -1.87 3.14 -8.28
N ASP A 36 -2.99 3.44 -8.92
CA ASP A 36 -3.53 4.80 -8.97
C ASP A 36 -4.20 5.23 -7.66
N ILE A 37 -4.76 4.25 -6.95
CA ILE A 37 -5.47 4.43 -5.68
C ILE A 37 -4.90 3.42 -4.68
N ILE A 38 -4.51 3.91 -3.52
CA ILE A 38 -4.00 3.12 -2.39
C ILE A 38 -4.98 3.29 -1.24
N ILE A 39 -5.45 2.17 -0.70
CA ILE A 39 -6.28 2.12 0.50
C ILE A 39 -5.50 1.33 1.54
N SER A 40 -5.20 1.94 2.69
CA SER A 40 -4.43 1.30 3.76
C SER A 40 -5.27 1.21 5.03
N SER A 41 -5.33 0.01 5.59
CA SER A 41 -5.99 -0.28 6.85
C SER A 41 -5.33 -1.47 7.54
N THR A 42 -4.23 -1.23 8.22
CA THR A 42 -3.55 -2.24 9.01
C THR A 42 -3.58 -1.91 10.50
N ALA A 43 -3.24 -2.91 11.32
CA ALA A 43 -3.03 -2.74 12.76
C ALA A 43 -1.53 -2.56 13.09
N SER A 44 -0.73 -2.06 12.15
CA SER A 44 0.70 -1.85 12.37
C SER A 44 0.94 -0.71 13.37
N PRO A 45 1.83 -0.88 14.35
CA PRO A 45 2.19 0.20 15.27
C PRO A 45 3.08 1.26 14.62
N LEU A 46 3.71 0.94 13.48
CA LEU A 46 4.57 1.83 12.70
C LEU A 46 4.03 1.95 11.27
N PRO A 47 4.24 3.11 10.61
CA PRO A 47 3.90 3.27 9.21
C PRO A 47 4.53 2.19 8.34
N ILE A 48 3.73 1.61 7.44
CA ILE A 48 4.17 0.64 6.44
C ILE A 48 4.69 1.37 5.20
N ILE A 49 4.02 2.46 4.81
CA ILE A 49 4.39 3.27 3.66
C ILE A 49 5.17 4.49 4.15
N GLY A 50 6.48 4.46 3.94
CA GLY A 50 7.38 5.57 4.28
C GLY A 50 7.48 6.63 3.18
N LYS A 51 8.00 7.81 3.52
CA LYS A 51 8.22 8.92 2.58
C LYS A 51 9.09 8.52 1.38
N GLY A 52 10.21 7.84 1.61
CA GLY A 52 11.12 7.41 0.54
C GLY A 52 10.48 6.40 -0.42
N MET A 53 9.56 5.57 0.07
CA MET A 53 8.79 4.62 -0.76
C MET A 53 7.85 5.38 -1.71
N MET A 54 7.11 6.36 -1.19
CA MET A 54 6.24 7.23 -1.99
C MET A 54 7.02 8.02 -3.04
N GLU A 55 8.17 8.59 -2.68
CA GLU A 55 9.02 9.36 -3.60
C GLU A 55 9.52 8.50 -4.76
N ARG A 56 9.96 7.25 -4.48
CA ARG A 56 10.37 6.30 -5.53
C ARG A 56 9.21 5.93 -6.44
N ALA A 57 8.03 5.64 -5.87
CA ALA A 57 6.85 5.28 -6.64
C ALA A 57 6.40 6.43 -7.57
N LEU A 58 6.33 7.67 -7.06
CA LEU A 58 5.99 8.84 -7.87
C LEU A 58 7.01 9.09 -8.99
N LYS A 59 8.31 8.92 -8.71
CA LYS A 59 9.35 9.03 -9.73
C LYS A 59 9.17 7.99 -10.84
N ALA A 60 8.91 6.73 -10.49
CA ALA A 60 8.63 5.67 -11.45
C ALA A 60 7.38 5.97 -12.30
N ARG A 61 6.37 6.58 -11.68
CA ARG A 61 5.13 7.04 -12.32
C ARG A 61 5.27 8.37 -13.09
N ARG A 62 6.48 8.88 -13.31
CA ARG A 62 6.71 10.19 -13.98
C ARG A 62 5.91 11.34 -13.34
N ASN A 63 5.78 11.30 -12.01
CA ASN A 63 4.98 12.23 -11.20
C ASN A 63 3.47 12.23 -11.50
N GLN A 64 2.93 11.16 -12.10
CA GLN A 64 1.48 10.99 -12.17
C GLN A 64 0.90 10.85 -10.75
N PRO A 65 -0.18 11.58 -10.43
CA PRO A 65 -0.75 11.59 -9.09
C PRO A 65 -1.29 10.22 -8.69
N MET A 66 -1.43 10.04 -7.37
CA MET A 66 -1.99 8.87 -6.72
C MET A 66 -2.95 9.34 -5.64
N LEU A 67 -4.08 8.66 -5.47
CA LEU A 67 -4.97 8.90 -4.34
C LEU A 67 -4.58 7.95 -3.21
N LEU A 68 -4.30 8.51 -2.04
CA LEU A 68 -4.02 7.74 -0.83
C LEU A 68 -5.14 7.92 0.19
N VAL A 69 -5.75 6.81 0.61
CA VAL A 69 -6.81 6.76 1.62
C VAL A 69 -6.29 5.92 2.79
N ASP A 70 -5.76 6.61 3.81
CA ASP A 70 -5.29 5.98 5.04
C ASP A 70 -6.40 6.01 6.10
N ILE A 71 -7.00 4.85 6.35
CA ILE A 71 -8.07 4.65 7.34
C ILE A 71 -7.56 3.97 8.62
N ALA A 72 -6.24 3.74 8.75
CA ALA A 72 -5.65 3.08 9.90
C ALA A 72 -5.46 4.01 11.10
N VAL A 73 -5.53 3.42 12.30
CA VAL A 73 -5.16 4.09 13.57
C VAL A 73 -4.37 3.10 14.42
N PRO A 74 -3.05 3.32 14.66
CA PRO A 74 -2.18 4.37 14.11
C PRO A 74 -2.08 4.38 12.57
N ARG A 75 -1.61 5.48 11.99
CA ARG A 75 -1.53 5.66 10.53
C ARG A 75 -0.59 4.67 9.86
N ASP A 76 -1.01 4.13 8.72
CA ASP A 76 -0.18 3.25 7.89
C ASP A 76 0.82 4.03 7.02
N VAL A 77 0.52 5.29 6.74
CA VAL A 77 1.40 6.13 5.93
C VAL A 77 2.12 7.15 6.80
N GLU A 78 3.43 7.24 6.60
CA GLU A 78 4.26 8.22 7.27
C GLU A 78 3.72 9.63 6.97
N PRO A 79 3.45 10.44 8.01
CA PRO A 79 3.00 11.80 7.80
C PRO A 79 4.03 12.57 6.97
N GLY A 80 3.57 13.32 5.97
CA GLY A 80 4.43 14.27 5.28
C GLY A 80 5.02 15.26 6.28
N GLY A 81 6.32 15.15 6.53
CA GLY A 81 7.07 16.21 7.22
C GLY A 81 6.90 17.53 6.46
N ARG A 82 6.80 18.63 7.22
CA ARG A 82 6.58 19.99 6.70
C ARG A 82 7.50 20.35 5.53
#